data_AF-A0A291LIL3-F1
#
_entry.id   AF-A0A291LIL3-F1
#
_cell.length_a   1.000
_cell.length_b   1.000
_cell.length_c   1.000
_cell.angle_alpha   90.00
_cell.angle_beta   90.00
_cell.angle_gamma   90.00
#
_symmetry.space_group_name_H-M   'P 1'
#
loop_
_entity.id
_entity.type
_entity.pdbx_description
1 polymer ?
#
loop_
_entity_poly.entity_id
_entity_poly.type
_entity_poly.pdbx_seq_one_letter_code
_entity_poly.pdbx_strand_id
1 'polypeptide(L)'
;CYNQIALPLFLDLTTICWQLLTIMLLEFYLISVTKHNFEWSAGNLRIFYNNIYIEPVNSVYEMLGSSETIRSPRSSFRENIVQVRKCSLIINSLISVTPQSGYAVITRSYSNFSNKQEEQAAGNQDNILNLTAVKVYNSLKEDRVNILKEQREKSGVYCLINKVNGHSYVGSSINLTSRMRNYLNKAFLKSKQNANMPITRSLLKYDYSNFTLLILEYVEPEFLTSRETFYITHIIPYYNVLKQGFSSLGYIHTEETKKLLSELARNRTHSEKTKGLIARAVTGENNPFYNKSHSIESKIRMIEANSAYSVYVYNSFKKLLVIFPSVLTLAKLIKSNHPTLVNIIKEETIFRGEWYLRNIPYNISDTPLISHIYSKECEQLVEEINKSSHIRKAVFVYDINRNFIGKYEGVMGAQRALKISHSTIKNYAKVGGAYKGYIFSYERLAD
;
A
#
# COMPACT_ATOMS: atom_id res chain seq x y z
N CYS A 1 -63.35 31.39 26.29
CA CYS A 1 -63.07 30.14 25.56
C CYS A 1 -61.77 30.28 24.78
N TYR A 2 -60.84 29.36 25.06
CA TYR A 2 -59.63 28.98 24.31
C TYR A 2 -58.57 30.05 23.97
N ASN A 3 -57.53 30.10 24.81
CA ASN A 3 -56.16 30.44 24.40
C ASN A 3 -55.21 29.38 24.97
N GLN A 4 -55.15 28.23 24.30
CA GLN A 4 -54.13 27.20 24.45
C GLN A 4 -53.99 26.58 23.07
N ILE A 5 -52.88 26.84 22.37
CA ILE A 5 -52.19 26.02 21.36
C ILE A 5 -51.07 26.93 20.83
N ALA A 6 -49.89 26.91 21.43
CA ALA A 6 -48.64 27.41 20.81
C ALA A 6 -47.37 27.07 21.63
N LEU A 7 -47.33 25.96 22.38
CA LEU A 7 -46.13 25.55 23.12
C LEU A 7 -45.50 24.19 22.73
N PRO A 8 -46.16 23.21 22.09
CA PRO A 8 -45.48 21.94 21.79
C PRO A 8 -44.42 22.06 20.69
N LEU A 9 -44.66 22.88 19.66
CA LEU A 9 -43.82 22.91 18.46
C LEU A 9 -42.43 23.54 18.70
N PHE A 10 -42.29 24.44 19.67
CA PHE A 10 -40.99 25.06 19.98
C PHE A 10 -40.09 24.16 20.84
N LEU A 11 -40.66 23.30 21.68
CA LEU A 11 -39.93 22.31 22.44
C LEU A 11 -39.47 21.14 21.57
N ASP A 12 -40.28 20.72 20.59
CA ASP A 12 -39.91 19.66 19.65
C ASP A 12 -38.83 20.13 18.66
N LEU A 13 -38.89 21.38 18.17
CA LEU A 13 -37.85 21.90 17.28
C LEU A 13 -36.50 22.09 18.00
N THR A 14 -36.52 22.50 19.27
CA THR A 14 -35.31 22.66 20.07
C THR A 14 -34.70 21.33 20.47
N THR A 15 -35.51 20.32 20.82
CA THR A 15 -35.02 18.96 21.10
C THR A 15 -34.45 18.26 19.86
N ILE A 16 -35.07 18.44 18.68
CA ILE A 16 -34.53 17.95 17.40
C ILE A 16 -33.20 18.65 17.06
N CYS A 17 -33.08 19.96 17.29
CA CYS A 17 -31.82 20.68 17.10
C CYS A 17 -30.72 20.22 18.06
N TRP A 18 -31.04 19.91 19.31
CA TRP A 18 -30.06 19.36 20.26
C TRP A 18 -29.67 17.91 19.93
N GLN A 19 -30.59 17.09 19.41
CA GLN A 19 -30.27 15.75 18.91
C GLN A 19 -29.40 15.80 17.65
N LEU A 20 -29.69 16.70 16.70
CA LEU A 20 -28.84 16.91 15.53
C LEU A 20 -27.46 17.48 15.89
N LEU A 21 -27.39 18.41 16.86
CA LEU A 21 -26.13 18.96 17.36
C LEU A 21 -25.30 17.89 18.09
N THR A 22 -25.95 17.02 18.87
CA THR A 22 -25.26 15.91 19.57
C THR A 22 -24.84 14.80 18.60
N ILE A 23 -25.61 14.51 17.56
CA ILE A 23 -25.20 13.58 16.47
C ILE A 23 -24.03 14.19 15.68
N MET A 24 -24.08 15.47 15.33
CA MET A 24 -22.97 16.19 14.69
C MET A 24 -21.71 16.22 15.56
N LEU A 25 -21.85 16.45 16.87
CA LEU A 25 -20.73 16.44 17.82
C LEU A 25 -20.21 15.02 18.08
N LEU A 26 -21.07 13.99 18.10
CA LEU A 26 -20.64 12.59 18.19
C LEU A 26 -19.97 12.10 16.89
N GLU A 27 -20.44 12.50 15.71
CA GLU A 27 -19.75 12.22 14.44
C GLU A 27 -18.38 12.91 14.38
N PHE A 28 -18.23 14.05 15.05
CA PHE A 28 -16.92 14.72 15.19
C PHE A 28 -16.01 14.05 16.24
N TYR A 29 -16.58 13.33 17.23
CA TYR A 29 -15.82 12.68 18.33
C TYR A 29 -15.63 11.17 18.18
N LEU A 30 -16.34 10.49 17.28
CA LEU A 30 -16.20 9.06 17.00
C LEU A 30 -15.77 8.84 15.54
N ILE A 31 -14.45 8.89 15.37
CA ILE A 31 -13.56 8.10 14.49
C ILE A 31 -12.39 9.02 14.09
N SER A 32 -11.53 9.31 15.06
CA SER A 32 -10.09 9.33 14.79
C SER A 32 -9.54 7.94 15.11
N VAL A 33 -9.95 6.96 14.29
CA VAL A 33 -9.19 5.71 14.19
C VAL A 33 -8.07 6.00 13.20
N THR A 34 -6.86 6.15 13.70
CA THR A 34 -5.64 6.09 12.90
C THR A 34 -5.53 4.69 12.31
N LYS A 35 -6.15 4.48 11.15
CA LYS A 35 -5.77 3.38 10.26
C LYS A 35 -4.38 3.71 9.74
N HIS A 36 -3.36 3.06 10.29
CA HIS A 36 -2.05 3.00 9.68
C HIS A 36 -2.17 2.22 8.36
N ASN A 37 -2.42 2.95 7.27
CA ASN A 37 -2.13 2.44 5.94
C ASN A 37 -0.62 2.26 5.84
N PHE A 38 -0.25 0.99 5.81
CA PHE A 38 1.08 0.49 5.61
C PHE A 38 1.44 0.67 4.13
N GLU A 39 2.12 1.75 3.76
CA GLU A 39 2.83 1.82 2.47
C GLU A 39 4.02 2.79 2.52
N TRP A 40 5.19 2.17 2.69
CA TRP A 40 6.51 2.52 2.16
C TRP A 40 7.28 3.70 2.75
N SER A 41 8.27 3.31 3.55
CA SER A 41 9.49 4.06 3.82
C SER A 41 10.27 4.37 2.54
N ALA A 42 10.50 5.66 2.27
CA ALA A 42 11.73 6.13 1.64
C ALA A 42 12.01 7.53 2.19
N GLY A 43 13.12 7.66 2.92
CA GLY A 43 13.49 8.86 3.65
C GLY A 43 13.97 10.00 2.75
N ASN A 44 13.70 11.23 3.19
CA ASN A 44 14.66 12.33 3.36
C ASN A 44 13.88 13.63 3.63
N LEU A 45 13.60 13.91 4.91
CA LEU A 45 13.18 15.23 5.37
C LEU A 45 14.42 15.99 5.84
N ARG A 46 14.86 16.98 5.07
CA ARG A 46 15.77 18.05 5.54
C ARG A 46 14.95 19.33 5.67
N ILE A 47 14.76 19.76 6.91
CA ILE A 47 14.11 21.02 7.27
C ILE A 47 15.09 22.15 6.98
N PHE A 48 14.66 23.17 6.25
CA PHE A 48 15.27 24.50 6.30
C PHE A 48 14.17 25.52 6.55
N TYR A 49 14.28 26.22 7.68
CA TYR A 49 13.62 27.50 7.88
C TYR A 49 14.29 28.55 7.00
N ASN A 50 13.52 29.43 6.38
CA ASN A 50 13.83 30.87 6.34
C ASN A 50 12.60 31.67 5.90
N ASN A 51 12.29 32.69 6.71
CA ASN A 51 11.49 33.85 6.35
C ASN A 51 12.15 34.61 5.19
N ILE A 52 11.33 35.28 4.36
CA ILE A 52 11.44 36.70 3.92
C ILE A 52 10.48 36.95 2.74
N TYR A 53 9.71 38.03 2.86
CA TYR A 53 8.91 38.69 1.82
C TYR A 53 9.77 39.18 0.65
N ILE A 54 9.44 38.83 -0.61
CA ILE A 54 9.72 39.63 -1.83
C ILE A 54 8.64 39.34 -2.90
N GLU A 55 8.14 40.41 -3.55
CA GLU A 55 7.13 40.49 -4.62
C GLU A 55 7.52 39.82 -5.98
N PRO A 56 6.56 39.63 -6.92
CA PRO A 56 6.74 38.73 -8.07
C PRO A 56 7.36 39.42 -9.29
N VAL A 57 8.23 38.71 -10.02
CA VAL A 57 8.68 39.09 -11.37
C VAL A 57 8.47 37.92 -12.33
N ASN A 58 7.63 38.16 -13.34
CA ASN A 58 7.43 37.48 -14.62
C ASN A 58 8.04 36.07 -14.81
N SER A 59 7.17 35.04 -14.82
CA SER A 59 7.50 33.74 -15.42
C SER A 59 6.64 33.46 -16.66
N VAL A 60 7.34 33.27 -17.78
CA VAL A 60 6.86 32.76 -19.06
C VAL A 60 6.09 31.44 -18.86
N TYR A 61 4.85 31.37 -19.35
CA TYR A 61 4.09 30.12 -19.41
C TYR A 61 4.57 29.27 -20.60
N GLU A 62 5.31 28.19 -20.34
CA GLU A 62 5.49 27.11 -21.32
C GLU A 62 4.21 26.25 -21.37
N MET A 63 3.39 26.44 -22.41
CA MET A 63 2.28 25.53 -22.74
C MET A 63 2.81 24.26 -23.41
N LEU A 64 2.56 23.10 -22.80
CA LEU A 64 2.83 21.79 -23.41
C LEU A 64 1.76 21.46 -24.47
N GLY A 65 2.17 21.52 -25.74
CA GLY A 65 1.44 20.95 -26.87
C GLY A 65 1.65 19.45 -27.03
N SER A 66 0.78 18.81 -27.83
CA SER A 66 0.83 17.40 -28.25
C SER A 66 2.26 16.93 -28.56
N SER A 67 2.64 15.73 -28.10
CA SER A 67 3.98 15.08 -28.21
C SER A 67 4.95 15.63 -29.28
N GLU A 68 5.52 16.80 -29.03
CA GLU A 68 6.55 17.41 -29.85
C GLU A 68 7.87 17.34 -29.07
N THR A 69 8.77 16.47 -29.52
CA THR A 69 10.13 16.38 -28.98
C THR A 69 10.94 17.59 -29.45
N ILE A 70 11.20 18.54 -28.56
CA ILE A 70 12.30 19.49 -28.72
C ILE A 70 13.62 18.69 -28.61
N ARG A 71 14.50 18.82 -29.61
CA ARG A 71 15.86 18.28 -29.57
C ARG A 71 16.77 19.29 -28.85
N SER A 72 17.26 18.96 -27.66
CA SER A 72 18.40 19.65 -27.05
C SER A 72 19.73 18.99 -27.49
N PRO A 73 20.87 19.73 -27.50
CA PRO A 73 22.13 19.21 -28.01
C PRO A 73 22.68 18.13 -27.09
N ARG A 74 23.35 17.15 -27.70
CA ARG A 74 23.95 15.98 -27.07
C ARG A 74 25.20 16.41 -26.30
N SER A 75 25.10 16.64 -24.99
CA SER A 75 26.28 16.72 -24.11
C SER A 75 26.58 15.33 -23.56
N SER A 76 27.78 14.86 -23.88
CA SER A 76 28.34 13.60 -23.41
C SER A 76 29.00 13.81 -22.06
N PHE A 77 28.24 13.88 -20.97
CA PHE A 77 28.78 13.64 -19.64
C PHE A 77 27.73 12.94 -18.77
N ARG A 78 28.18 11.85 -18.17
CA ARG A 78 27.39 10.89 -17.41
C ARG A 78 27.44 11.34 -15.94
N GLU A 79 26.46 12.13 -15.49
CA GLU A 79 26.33 12.48 -14.09
C GLU A 79 24.88 12.32 -13.60
N ASN A 80 24.76 11.66 -12.44
CA ASN A 80 23.52 11.48 -11.68
C ASN A 80 22.99 12.84 -11.21
N ILE A 81 21.82 13.25 -11.69
CA ILE A 81 21.06 14.35 -11.07
C ILE A 81 19.61 13.92 -10.90
N VAL A 82 19.21 13.75 -9.63
CA VAL A 82 17.81 13.64 -9.20
C VAL A 82 17.14 15.00 -9.41
N GLN A 83 16.26 15.10 -10.41
CA GLN A 83 15.46 16.31 -10.61
C GLN A 83 14.20 16.24 -9.73
N VAL A 84 14.24 16.90 -8.57
CA VAL A 84 13.06 17.15 -7.73
C VAL A 84 12.22 18.23 -8.42
N ARG A 85 11.01 17.90 -8.90
CA ARG A 85 10.02 18.90 -9.35
C ARG A 85 9.04 19.18 -8.22
N LYS A 86 8.96 20.46 -7.79
CA LYS A 86 7.87 20.98 -6.95
C LYS A 86 6.61 21.09 -7.81
N CYS A 87 5.53 20.40 -7.44
CA CYS A 87 4.20 20.67 -7.96
C CYS A 87 3.48 21.61 -6.99
N SER A 88 3.02 22.78 -7.46
CA SER A 88 2.03 23.57 -6.73
C SER A 88 0.64 22.97 -6.96
N LEU A 89 -0.12 22.82 -5.87
CA LEU A 89 -1.53 22.47 -5.92
C LEU A 89 -2.30 23.74 -6.32
N ILE A 90 -2.75 23.83 -7.57
CA ILE A 90 -3.79 24.77 -7.96
C ILE A 90 -5.12 24.03 -7.81
N ILE A 91 -5.92 24.45 -6.83
CA ILE A 91 -7.32 24.07 -6.67
C ILE A 91 -8.09 24.82 -7.76
N ASN A 92 -8.52 24.13 -8.82
CA ASN A 92 -9.54 24.66 -9.71
C ASN A 92 -10.91 24.34 -9.09
N SER A 93 -11.60 25.40 -8.72
CA SER A 93 -12.98 25.42 -8.25
C SER A 93 -13.95 24.88 -9.31
N LEU A 94 -15.00 24.25 -8.78
CA LEU A 94 -16.25 23.81 -9.40
C LEU A 94 -16.56 24.37 -10.81
N ILE A 95 -16.67 23.46 -11.78
CA ILE A 95 -17.62 23.59 -12.89
C ILE A 95 -18.50 22.35 -12.85
N SER A 96 -19.76 22.54 -12.45
CA SER A 96 -20.83 21.56 -12.55
C SER A 96 -21.23 21.40 -14.02
N VAL A 97 -21.04 20.21 -14.57
CA VAL A 97 -21.66 19.81 -15.85
C VAL A 97 -22.64 18.68 -15.55
N THR A 98 -23.91 18.94 -15.81
CA THR A 98 -25.02 17.99 -15.72
C THR A 98 -24.86 16.85 -16.73
N PRO A 99 -25.29 15.61 -16.44
CA PRO A 99 -25.18 14.50 -17.36
C PRO A 99 -26.43 14.44 -18.25
N GLN A 100 -26.32 14.83 -19.51
CA GLN A 100 -27.29 14.44 -20.54
C GLN A 100 -26.57 14.03 -21.83
N SER A 101 -26.55 12.72 -22.07
CA SER A 101 -26.70 12.06 -23.37
C SER A 101 -26.06 10.68 -23.27
N GLY A 102 -26.88 9.63 -23.41
CA GLY A 102 -26.44 8.25 -23.40
C GLY A 102 -25.59 7.94 -24.62
N TYR A 103 -24.31 7.69 -24.43
CA TYR A 103 -23.46 7.12 -25.48
C TYR A 103 -23.67 5.61 -25.52
N ALA A 104 -24.22 5.10 -26.63
CA ALA A 104 -24.29 3.68 -26.90
C ALA A 104 -22.88 3.08 -26.90
N VAL A 105 -22.63 2.10 -26.03
CA VAL A 105 -21.37 1.37 -25.95
C VAL A 105 -21.29 0.42 -27.14
N ILE A 106 -20.58 0.82 -28.19
CA ILE A 106 -20.19 -0.10 -29.27
C ILE A 106 -18.84 -0.73 -28.87
N THR A 107 -18.89 -1.98 -28.41
CA THR A 107 -17.70 -2.82 -28.21
C THR A 107 -17.25 -3.39 -29.55
N ARG A 108 -15.98 -3.20 -29.92
CA ARG A 108 -15.35 -3.95 -31.02
C ARG A 108 -14.42 -5.00 -30.42
N SER A 109 -14.74 -6.26 -30.67
CA SER A 109 -13.88 -7.41 -30.36
C SER A 109 -12.85 -7.56 -31.49
N TYR A 110 -11.57 -7.48 -31.17
CA TYR A 110 -10.52 -7.86 -32.12
C TYR A 110 -10.24 -9.36 -31.94
N SER A 111 -10.81 -10.19 -32.80
CA SER A 111 -10.38 -11.58 -32.94
C SER A 111 -9.25 -11.67 -33.96
N ASN A 112 -8.13 -12.25 -33.55
CA ASN A 112 -7.17 -12.81 -34.51
C ASN A 112 -7.74 -14.15 -34.97
N PHE A 113 -8.42 -14.18 -36.11
CA PHE A 113 -8.77 -15.44 -36.75
C PHE A 113 -8.30 -15.46 -38.20
N SER A 114 -7.33 -16.33 -38.46
CA SER A 114 -6.93 -16.78 -39.79
C SER A 114 -7.96 -17.79 -40.31
N ASN A 115 -8.72 -17.44 -41.34
CA ASN A 115 -8.81 -18.19 -42.60
C ASN A 115 -9.91 -17.66 -43.53
N LYS A 116 -9.67 -17.89 -44.82
CA LYS A 116 -10.49 -17.57 -45.99
C LYS A 116 -11.94 -18.05 -45.87
N GLN A 117 -12.88 -17.17 -46.18
CA GLN A 117 -13.90 -17.35 -47.23
C GLN A 117 -14.55 -16.00 -47.52
N GLU A 118 -14.79 -15.73 -48.80
CA GLU A 118 -15.51 -14.55 -49.28
C GLU A 118 -16.98 -14.69 -48.91
N GLU A 119 -17.51 -13.72 -48.16
CA GLU A 119 -18.92 -13.35 -48.26
C GLU A 119 -19.12 -11.92 -47.75
N GLN A 120 -19.95 -11.19 -48.49
CA GLN A 120 -20.19 -9.76 -48.37
C GLN A 120 -20.86 -9.42 -47.03
N ALA A 121 -20.12 -8.79 -46.12
CA ALA A 121 -20.67 -8.16 -44.92
C ALA A 121 -20.08 -6.75 -44.79
N ALA A 122 -20.96 -5.76 -44.66
CA ALA A 122 -20.66 -4.34 -44.52
C ALA A 122 -19.75 -4.06 -43.30
N GLY A 123 -18.44 -4.17 -43.51
CA GLY A 123 -17.43 -4.00 -42.47
C GLY A 123 -16.91 -2.57 -42.39
N ASN A 124 -17.23 -1.88 -41.29
CA ASN A 124 -16.44 -0.81 -40.66
C ASN A 124 -15.61 0.07 -41.60
N GLN A 125 -16.26 0.79 -42.52
CA GLN A 125 -15.61 1.87 -43.26
C GLN A 125 -15.57 3.12 -42.39
N ASP A 126 -14.44 3.83 -42.38
CA ASP A 126 -14.30 5.09 -41.65
C ASP A 126 -15.28 6.12 -42.24
N ASN A 127 -15.88 6.98 -41.40
CA ASN A 127 -16.91 7.95 -41.81
C ASN A 127 -16.30 9.15 -42.56
N ILE A 128 -15.78 8.91 -43.77
CA ILE A 128 -15.05 9.92 -44.56
C ILE A 128 -15.99 10.64 -45.57
N LEU A 129 -17.23 10.18 -45.72
CA LEU A 129 -18.15 10.54 -46.81
C LEU A 129 -18.54 12.04 -46.90
N ASN A 130 -18.30 12.85 -45.87
CA ASN A 130 -18.66 14.28 -45.84
C ASN A 130 -17.49 15.21 -45.40
N LEU A 131 -16.24 14.82 -45.62
CA LEU A 131 -15.11 15.59 -45.13
C LEU A 131 -14.69 16.72 -46.10
N THR A 132 -14.93 17.97 -45.71
CA THR A 132 -14.41 19.13 -46.45
C THR A 132 -12.95 19.36 -46.10
N ALA A 133 -12.03 18.99 -47.00
CA ALA A 133 -10.61 19.25 -46.83
C ALA A 133 -10.21 20.61 -47.42
N VAL A 134 -9.39 21.37 -46.70
CA VAL A 134 -8.81 22.64 -47.18
C VAL A 134 -7.79 22.40 -48.29
N LYS A 135 -7.02 21.30 -48.18
CA LYS A 135 -6.08 20.85 -49.20
C LYS A 135 -6.07 19.33 -49.29
N VAL A 136 -5.89 18.82 -50.50
CA VAL A 136 -5.81 17.39 -50.81
C VAL A 136 -4.52 17.13 -51.57
N TYR A 137 -3.75 16.15 -51.10
CA TYR A 137 -2.59 15.60 -51.79
C TYR A 137 -2.84 14.13 -52.03
N ASN A 138 -2.79 13.73 -53.30
CA ASN A 138 -3.13 12.39 -53.70
C ASN A 138 -2.10 11.39 -53.19
N SER A 139 -0.82 11.73 -53.14
CA SER A 139 0.25 10.81 -52.74
C SER A 139 1.22 11.50 -51.79
N LEU A 140 1.33 11.00 -50.56
CA LEU A 140 2.24 11.55 -49.56
C LEU A 140 3.70 11.60 -50.05
N LYS A 141 4.10 10.64 -50.90
CA LYS A 141 5.47 10.53 -51.43
C LYS A 141 5.70 11.39 -52.67
N GLU A 142 4.80 11.32 -53.65
CA GLU A 142 4.97 12.02 -54.94
C GLU A 142 4.75 13.52 -54.77
N ASP A 143 3.76 13.91 -53.96
CA ASP A 143 3.45 15.31 -53.69
C ASP A 143 4.38 15.95 -52.64
N ARG A 144 5.43 15.24 -52.20
CA ARG A 144 6.33 15.67 -51.12
C ARG A 144 6.82 17.11 -51.30
N VAL A 145 7.26 17.48 -52.49
CA VAL A 145 7.82 18.83 -52.74
C VAL A 145 6.74 19.90 -52.56
N ASN A 146 5.54 19.66 -53.08
CA ASN A 146 4.41 20.58 -52.97
C ASN A 146 3.92 20.68 -51.52
N ILE A 147 3.80 19.54 -50.82
CA ILE A 147 3.44 19.49 -49.40
C ILE A 147 4.41 20.34 -48.57
N LEU A 148 5.72 20.15 -48.74
CA LEU A 148 6.72 20.87 -47.94
C LEU A 148 6.79 22.38 -48.27
N LYS A 149 6.39 22.77 -49.49
CA LYS A 149 6.34 24.18 -49.90
C LYS A 149 5.07 24.86 -49.40
N GLU A 150 3.91 24.24 -49.62
CA GLU A 150 2.60 24.85 -49.32
C GLU A 150 2.24 24.81 -47.84
N GLN A 151 2.77 23.84 -47.08
CA GLN A 151 2.48 23.65 -45.65
C GLN A 151 3.56 24.21 -44.72
N ARG A 152 4.44 25.06 -45.26
CA ARG A 152 5.53 25.67 -44.50
C ARG A 152 4.96 26.58 -43.41
N GLU A 153 5.43 26.39 -42.18
CA GLU A 153 5.08 27.21 -41.00
C GLU A 153 3.57 27.24 -40.69
N LYS A 154 2.83 26.23 -41.16
CA LYS A 154 1.40 26.07 -40.85
C LYS A 154 1.19 25.03 -39.76
N SER A 155 0.32 25.37 -38.81
CA SER A 155 -0.25 24.47 -37.80
C SER A 155 -1.65 24.04 -38.22
N GLY A 156 -2.04 22.81 -37.87
CA GLY A 156 -3.37 22.32 -38.21
C GLY A 156 -3.61 20.84 -37.96
N VAL A 157 -4.80 20.40 -38.36
CA VAL A 157 -5.25 19.01 -38.29
C VAL A 157 -5.23 18.41 -39.70
N TYR A 158 -4.72 17.19 -39.80
CA TYR A 158 -4.63 16.44 -41.05
C TYR A 158 -5.21 15.03 -40.90
N CYS A 159 -5.58 14.45 -42.03
CA CYS A 159 -6.00 13.06 -42.15
C CYS A 159 -5.14 12.35 -43.19
N LEU A 160 -4.63 11.16 -42.85
CA LEU A 160 -3.97 10.25 -43.78
C LEU A 160 -4.91 9.10 -44.10
N ILE A 161 -5.22 8.89 -45.37
CA ILE A 161 -6.09 7.81 -45.83
C ILE A 161 -5.26 6.82 -46.62
N ASN A 162 -5.27 5.55 -46.21
CA ASN A 162 -4.63 4.48 -46.93
C ASN A 162 -5.52 4.04 -48.10
N LYS A 163 -5.04 4.21 -49.34
CA LYS A 163 -5.77 3.85 -50.57
C LYS A 163 -5.99 2.35 -50.74
N VAL A 164 -5.16 1.51 -50.11
CA VAL A 164 -5.23 0.04 -50.25
C VAL A 164 -6.39 -0.54 -49.46
N ASN A 165 -6.65 -0.03 -48.25
CA ASN A 165 -7.68 -0.58 -47.36
C ASN A 165 -8.75 0.43 -46.92
N GLY A 166 -8.65 1.69 -47.33
CA GLY A 166 -9.61 2.75 -47.00
C GLY A 166 -9.53 3.29 -45.58
N HIS A 167 -8.67 2.72 -44.72
CA HIS A 167 -8.54 3.16 -43.33
C HIS A 167 -7.78 4.48 -43.22
N SER A 168 -8.13 5.24 -42.19
CA SER A 168 -7.64 6.60 -41.96
C SER A 168 -6.96 6.77 -40.61
N TYR A 169 -6.17 7.84 -40.52
CA TYR A 169 -5.52 8.34 -39.32
C TYR A 169 -5.69 9.85 -39.25
N VAL A 170 -6.14 10.36 -38.12
CA VAL A 170 -6.22 11.81 -37.86
C VAL A 170 -5.11 12.20 -36.90
N GLY A 171 -4.44 13.31 -37.17
CA GLY A 171 -3.46 13.88 -36.26
C GLY A 171 -3.39 15.40 -36.36
N SER A 172 -2.82 16.04 -35.36
CA SER A 172 -2.51 17.47 -35.38
C SER A 172 -1.00 17.75 -35.30
N SER A 173 -0.57 18.94 -35.72
CA SER A 173 0.80 19.41 -35.49
C SER A 173 0.89 20.93 -35.51
N ILE A 174 1.82 21.46 -34.70
CA ILE A 174 2.22 22.88 -34.75
C ILE A 174 2.96 23.18 -36.06
N ASN A 175 3.68 22.20 -36.61
CA ASN A 175 4.38 22.33 -37.88
C ASN A 175 4.09 21.15 -38.81
N LEU A 176 3.10 21.34 -39.70
CA LEU A 176 2.66 20.32 -40.66
C LEU A 176 3.81 19.85 -41.57
N THR A 177 4.68 20.76 -42.02
CA THR A 177 5.85 20.43 -42.85
C THR A 177 6.80 19.46 -42.13
N SER A 178 7.12 19.75 -40.86
CA SER A 178 7.98 18.90 -40.05
C SER A 178 7.35 17.52 -39.83
N ARG A 179 6.05 17.49 -39.54
CA ARG A 179 5.28 16.25 -39.35
C ARG A 179 5.28 15.37 -40.60
N MET A 180 5.00 15.94 -41.78
CA MET A 180 5.00 15.18 -43.03
C MET A 180 6.40 14.67 -43.39
N ARG A 181 7.44 15.45 -43.11
CA ARG A 181 8.84 15.00 -43.27
C ARG A 181 9.15 13.79 -42.38
N ASN A 182 8.63 13.76 -41.16
CA ASN A 182 8.81 12.63 -40.25
C ASN A 182 8.13 11.37 -40.79
N TYR A 183 6.90 11.49 -41.32
CA TYR A 183 6.22 10.34 -41.92
C TYR A 183 6.96 9.79 -43.14
N LEU A 184 7.61 10.64 -43.93
CA LEU A 184 8.41 10.23 -45.09
C LEU A 184 9.80 9.67 -44.73
N ASN A 185 10.18 9.66 -43.44
CA ASN A 185 11.48 9.19 -42.98
C ASN A 185 11.39 7.79 -42.35
N LYS A 186 11.89 6.76 -43.06
CA LYS A 186 11.92 5.38 -42.58
C LYS A 186 12.61 5.19 -41.23
N ALA A 187 13.69 5.93 -40.95
CA ALA A 187 14.41 5.82 -39.68
C ALA A 187 13.57 6.38 -38.52
N PHE A 188 12.81 7.45 -38.76
CA PHE A 188 11.88 8.01 -37.77
C PHE A 188 10.78 7.03 -37.39
N LEU A 189 10.20 6.33 -38.37
CA LEU A 189 9.13 5.36 -38.13
C LEU A 189 9.60 4.10 -37.40
N LYS A 190 10.84 3.67 -37.67
CA LYS A 190 11.46 2.51 -37.02
C LYS A 190 12.08 2.82 -35.64
N SER A 191 11.99 4.07 -35.18
CA SER A 191 12.50 4.45 -33.86
C SER A 191 11.78 3.68 -32.74
N LYS A 192 12.45 3.46 -31.61
CA LYS A 192 11.87 2.74 -30.46
C LYS A 192 10.56 3.36 -29.97
N GLN A 193 10.42 4.68 -30.09
CA GLN A 193 9.23 5.43 -29.68
C GLN A 193 8.06 5.28 -30.65
N ASN A 194 8.34 5.22 -31.97
CA ASN A 194 7.31 5.29 -33.00
C ASN A 194 6.96 3.95 -33.63
N ALA A 195 7.82 2.93 -33.51
CA ALA A 195 7.67 1.65 -34.22
C ALA A 195 6.34 0.92 -33.92
N ASN A 196 5.75 1.19 -32.76
CA ASN A 196 4.51 0.53 -32.32
C ASN A 196 3.23 1.32 -32.63
N MET A 197 3.32 2.54 -33.18
CA MET A 197 2.12 3.31 -33.54
C MET A 197 1.42 2.66 -34.74
N PRO A 198 0.07 2.55 -34.77
CA PRO A 198 -0.61 1.90 -35.89
C PRO A 198 -0.35 2.58 -37.24
N ILE A 199 -0.33 3.92 -37.28
CA ILE A 199 -0.05 4.68 -38.50
C ILE A 199 1.39 4.45 -39.03
N THR A 200 2.40 4.37 -38.15
CA THR A 200 3.79 4.14 -38.59
C THR A 200 3.97 2.74 -39.15
N ARG A 201 3.35 1.73 -38.53
CA ARG A 201 3.31 0.35 -39.04
C ARG A 201 2.60 0.28 -40.40
N SER A 202 1.49 1.01 -40.54
CA SER A 202 0.72 1.04 -41.80
C SER A 202 1.51 1.69 -42.94
N LEU A 203 2.15 2.84 -42.68
CA LEU A 203 3.01 3.52 -43.65
C LEU A 203 4.21 2.66 -44.08
N LEU A 204 4.80 1.88 -43.16
CA LEU A 204 5.87 0.93 -43.49
C LEU A 204 5.38 -0.29 -44.27
N LYS A 205 4.14 -0.75 -44.01
CA LYS A 205 3.55 -1.94 -44.64
C LYS A 205 3.09 -1.66 -46.07
N TYR A 206 2.42 -0.53 -46.30
CA TYR A 206 1.78 -0.21 -47.58
C TYR A 206 2.54 0.82 -48.43
N ASP A 207 3.68 1.33 -47.95
CA ASP A 207 4.45 2.44 -48.52
C ASP A 207 3.67 3.77 -48.57
N TYR A 208 4.40 4.87 -48.41
CA TYR A 208 3.83 6.22 -48.34
C TYR A 208 3.12 6.65 -49.63
N SER A 209 3.48 6.08 -50.79
CA SER A 209 2.80 6.35 -52.06
C SER A 209 1.31 6.00 -52.05
N ASN A 210 0.93 5.03 -51.20
CA ASN A 210 -0.45 4.58 -51.07
C ASN A 210 -1.26 5.36 -50.02
N PHE A 211 -0.77 6.52 -49.57
CA PHE A 211 -1.48 7.38 -48.64
C PHE A 211 -1.84 8.71 -49.27
N THR A 212 -3.13 9.06 -49.19
CA THR A 212 -3.66 10.40 -49.47
C THR A 212 -3.56 11.24 -48.20
N LEU A 213 -3.08 12.48 -48.33
CA LEU A 213 -3.03 13.45 -47.23
C LEU A 213 -4.12 14.51 -47.44
N LEU A 214 -4.99 14.66 -46.45
CA LEU A 214 -5.98 15.73 -46.37
C LEU A 214 -5.57 16.70 -45.27
N ILE A 215 -5.50 17.99 -45.58
CA ILE A 215 -5.45 19.03 -44.54
C ILE A 215 -6.89 19.42 -44.24
N LEU A 216 -7.34 19.11 -43.02
CA LEU A 216 -8.74 19.30 -42.63
C LEU A 216 -8.99 20.75 -42.21
N GLU A 217 -8.07 21.32 -41.45
CA GLU A 217 -8.22 22.64 -40.87
C GLU A 217 -6.87 23.21 -40.46
N TYR A 218 -6.64 24.50 -40.70
CA TYR A 218 -5.53 25.23 -40.10
C TYR A 218 -5.99 25.80 -38.76
N VAL A 219 -5.23 25.52 -37.72
CA VAL A 219 -5.65 25.75 -36.33
C VAL A 219 -4.46 26.29 -35.57
N GLU A 220 -4.67 27.31 -34.74
CA GLU A 220 -3.63 27.82 -33.85
C GLU A 220 -3.20 26.75 -32.82
N PRO A 221 -1.93 26.76 -32.37
CA PRO A 221 -1.38 25.69 -31.53
C PRO A 221 -2.21 25.35 -30.28
N GLU A 222 -2.85 26.36 -29.69
CA GLU A 222 -3.65 26.26 -28.46
C GLU A 222 -4.90 25.39 -28.64
N PHE A 223 -5.47 25.34 -29.85
CA PHE A 223 -6.71 24.63 -30.14
C PHE A 223 -6.51 23.28 -30.84
N LEU A 224 -5.27 22.91 -31.19
CA LEU A 224 -4.96 21.69 -31.95
C LEU A 224 -5.54 20.43 -31.31
N THR A 225 -5.37 20.27 -29.99
CA THR A 225 -5.84 19.09 -29.26
C THR A 225 -7.37 18.97 -29.29
N SER A 226 -8.07 20.09 -29.14
CA SER A 226 -9.53 20.14 -29.17
C SER A 226 -10.08 19.83 -30.57
N ARG A 227 -9.45 20.37 -31.62
CA ARG A 227 -9.84 20.11 -33.01
C ARG A 227 -9.47 18.70 -33.46
N GLU A 228 -8.31 18.17 -33.06
CA GLU A 228 -7.93 16.77 -33.31
C GLU A 228 -8.95 15.81 -32.70
N THR A 229 -9.33 16.07 -31.45
CA THR A 229 -10.38 15.29 -30.77
C THR A 229 -11.70 15.35 -31.54
N PHE A 230 -12.11 16.54 -31.98
CA PHE A 230 -13.31 16.71 -32.80
C PHE A 230 -13.26 15.82 -34.05
N TYR A 231 -12.18 15.86 -34.84
CA TYR A 231 -12.12 15.02 -36.05
C TYR A 231 -12.02 13.52 -35.74
N ILE A 232 -11.31 13.11 -34.68
CA ILE A 232 -11.24 11.70 -34.26
C ILE A 232 -12.63 11.18 -33.88
N THR A 233 -13.42 11.95 -33.13
CA THR A 233 -14.77 11.50 -32.70
C THR A 233 -15.77 11.43 -33.86
N HIS A 234 -15.62 12.31 -34.85
CA HIS A 234 -16.51 12.34 -36.02
C HIS A 234 -16.16 11.27 -37.06
N ILE A 235 -14.86 11.08 -37.35
CA ILE A 235 -14.38 10.16 -38.40
C ILE A 235 -14.26 8.72 -37.86
N ILE A 236 -13.93 8.58 -36.57
CA ILE A 236 -13.60 7.31 -35.89
C ILE A 236 -12.50 6.54 -36.68
N PRO A 237 -11.34 7.17 -36.92
CA PRO A 237 -10.29 6.63 -37.78
C PRO A 237 -9.68 5.35 -37.22
N TYR A 238 -9.55 4.32 -38.06
CA TYR A 238 -9.05 3.00 -37.67
C TYR A 238 -7.65 3.00 -37.02
N TYR A 239 -6.75 3.87 -37.50
CA TYR A 239 -5.36 3.89 -37.00
C TYR A 239 -5.18 4.71 -35.71
N ASN A 240 -6.21 5.41 -35.21
CA ASN A 240 -6.15 6.09 -33.92
C ASN A 240 -6.58 5.12 -32.80
N VAL A 241 -5.66 4.82 -31.88
CA VAL A 241 -5.94 3.90 -30.75
C VAL A 241 -6.84 4.57 -29.70
N LEU A 242 -6.63 5.87 -29.45
CA LEU A 242 -7.40 6.64 -28.48
C LEU A 242 -8.55 7.36 -29.18
N LYS A 243 -9.71 7.41 -28.51
CA LYS A 243 -10.92 8.11 -28.99
C LYS A 243 -10.86 9.63 -28.78
N GLN A 244 -9.81 10.12 -28.13
CA GLN A 244 -9.57 11.53 -27.84
C GLN A 244 -8.14 11.88 -28.27
N GLY A 245 -7.90 13.11 -28.73
CA GLY A 245 -6.61 13.60 -29.22
C GLY A 245 -5.55 13.84 -28.13
N PHE A 246 -5.72 13.30 -26.93
CA PHE A 246 -4.74 13.43 -25.85
C PHE A 246 -3.66 12.35 -25.89
N SER A 247 -2.50 12.69 -25.32
CA SER A 247 -1.47 11.71 -24.96
C SER A 247 -2.00 10.73 -23.92
N SER A 248 -1.53 9.49 -23.92
CA SER A 248 -1.77 8.53 -22.83
C SER A 248 -1.10 8.96 -21.51
N LEU A 249 -0.30 10.04 -21.52
CA LEU A 249 0.33 10.60 -20.34
C LEU A 249 -0.73 11.21 -19.40
N GLY A 250 -0.89 10.61 -18.22
CA GLY A 250 -1.91 11.00 -17.23
C GLY A 250 -3.22 10.21 -17.33
N TYR A 251 -3.35 9.28 -18.28
CA TYR A 251 -4.49 8.37 -18.31
C TYR A 251 -4.47 7.44 -17.10
N ILE A 252 -5.53 7.50 -16.29
CA ILE A 252 -5.73 6.60 -15.15
C ILE A 252 -6.64 5.46 -15.62
N HIS A 253 -6.14 4.23 -15.52
CA HIS A 253 -6.92 3.03 -15.85
C HIS A 253 -8.18 2.93 -14.97
N THR A 254 -9.28 2.44 -15.54
CA THR A 254 -10.50 2.10 -14.78
C THR A 254 -10.21 0.98 -13.77
N GLU A 255 -10.98 0.92 -12.68
CA GLU A 255 -10.81 -0.14 -11.67
C GLU A 255 -10.98 -1.54 -12.25
N GLU A 256 -11.90 -1.72 -13.19
CA GLU A 256 -12.07 -2.97 -13.95
C GLU A 256 -10.79 -3.36 -14.70
N THR A 257 -10.16 -2.40 -15.37
CA THR A 257 -8.90 -2.62 -16.10
C THR A 257 -7.75 -2.92 -15.13
N LYS A 258 -7.66 -2.21 -14.00
CA LYS A 258 -6.64 -2.47 -12.97
C LYS A 258 -6.79 -3.89 -12.41
N LYS A 259 -8.02 -4.34 -12.14
CA LYS A 259 -8.31 -5.69 -11.66
C LYS A 259 -7.91 -6.75 -12.68
N LEU A 260 -8.29 -6.57 -13.94
CA LEU A 260 -7.90 -7.49 -15.03
C LEU A 260 -6.38 -7.57 -15.18
N LEU A 261 -5.68 -6.42 -15.17
CA LEU A 261 -4.22 -6.39 -15.25
C LEU A 261 -3.57 -7.06 -14.04
N SER A 262 -4.13 -6.90 -12.84
CA SER A 262 -3.70 -7.60 -11.63
C SER A 262 -3.85 -9.12 -11.77
N GLU A 263 -5.00 -9.60 -12.24
CA GLU A 263 -5.26 -11.02 -12.49
C GLU A 263 -4.29 -11.62 -13.50
N LEU A 264 -4.05 -10.92 -14.62
CA LEU A 264 -3.06 -11.34 -15.64
C LEU A 264 -1.61 -11.30 -15.13
N ALA A 265 -1.33 -10.52 -14.07
CA ALA A 265 -0.01 -10.41 -13.49
C ALA A 265 0.28 -11.47 -12.41
N ARG A 266 -0.74 -12.04 -11.76
CA ARG A 266 -0.59 -12.97 -10.61
C ARG A 266 0.34 -14.16 -10.87
N ASN A 267 0.35 -14.70 -12.09
CA ASN A 267 1.16 -15.86 -12.45
C ASN A 267 2.42 -15.53 -13.26
N ARG A 268 2.83 -14.25 -13.29
CA ARG A 268 4.07 -13.86 -13.97
C ARG A 268 5.27 -14.26 -13.12
N THR A 269 5.96 -15.32 -13.54
CA THR A 269 7.24 -15.70 -12.97
C THR A 269 8.38 -15.11 -13.78
N HIS A 270 9.33 -14.46 -13.12
CA HIS A 270 10.58 -14.05 -13.77
C HIS A 270 11.37 -15.28 -14.23
N SER A 271 12.08 -15.15 -15.35
CA SER A 271 13.04 -16.17 -15.79
C SER A 271 14.14 -16.38 -14.74
N GLU A 272 14.73 -17.57 -14.68
CA GLU A 272 15.83 -17.85 -13.73
C GLU A 272 17.00 -16.88 -13.88
N LYS A 273 17.33 -16.49 -15.12
CA LYS A 273 18.33 -15.45 -15.40
C LYS A 273 17.97 -14.11 -14.74
N THR A 274 16.71 -13.69 -14.85
CA THR A 274 16.23 -12.44 -14.25
C THR A 274 16.22 -12.53 -12.72
N LYS A 275 15.79 -13.66 -12.14
CA LYS A 275 15.85 -13.89 -10.70
C LYS A 275 17.29 -13.79 -10.18
N GLY A 276 18.25 -14.39 -10.87
CA GLY A 276 19.66 -14.30 -10.52
C GLY A 276 20.22 -12.87 -10.55
N LEU A 277 19.81 -12.06 -11.54
CA LEU A 277 20.20 -10.65 -11.61
C LEU A 277 19.60 -9.83 -10.44
N ILE A 278 18.34 -10.06 -10.11
CA ILE A 278 17.67 -9.40 -8.99
C ILE A 278 18.35 -9.79 -7.67
N ALA A 279 18.57 -11.08 -7.45
CA ALA A 279 19.23 -11.58 -6.24
C ALA A 279 20.62 -10.95 -6.04
N ARG A 280 21.43 -10.89 -7.11
CA ARG A 280 22.75 -10.23 -7.07
C ARG A 280 22.63 -8.74 -6.72
N ALA A 281 21.62 -8.05 -7.24
CA ALA A 281 21.41 -6.63 -6.99
C ALA A 281 20.98 -6.30 -5.55
N VAL A 282 20.40 -7.26 -4.81
CA VAL A 282 19.91 -7.04 -3.43
C VAL A 282 20.71 -7.78 -2.36
N THR A 283 21.88 -8.32 -2.73
CA THR A 283 22.77 -9.05 -1.80
C THR A 283 23.96 -8.18 -1.40
N GLY A 284 24.47 -8.40 -0.19
CA GLY A 284 25.65 -7.69 0.33
C GLY A 284 25.37 -6.20 0.51
N GLU A 285 26.31 -5.36 0.07
CA GLU A 285 26.27 -3.89 0.25
C GLU A 285 25.11 -3.21 -0.47
N ASN A 286 24.60 -3.81 -1.55
CA ASN A 286 23.48 -3.27 -2.29
C ASN A 286 22.12 -3.55 -1.63
N ASN A 287 22.08 -4.41 -0.60
CA ASN A 287 20.86 -4.64 0.16
C ASN A 287 20.44 -3.33 0.85
N PRO A 288 19.18 -2.86 0.69
CA PRO A 288 18.67 -1.67 1.39
C PRO A 288 18.79 -1.73 2.93
N PHE A 289 18.93 -2.93 3.49
CA PHE A 289 19.13 -3.18 4.93
C PHE A 289 20.59 -3.46 5.32
N TYR A 290 21.54 -3.37 4.40
CA TYR A 290 22.96 -3.56 4.71
C TYR A 290 23.44 -2.54 5.76
N ASN A 291 24.19 -3.00 6.74
CA ASN A 291 24.66 -2.22 7.89
C ASN A 291 23.57 -1.48 8.69
N LYS A 292 22.28 -1.84 8.53
CA LYS A 292 21.19 -1.32 9.35
C LYS A 292 20.86 -2.29 10.46
N SER A 293 20.66 -1.77 11.67
CA SER A 293 20.19 -2.54 12.82
C SER A 293 18.70 -2.29 13.06
N HIS A 294 17.95 -3.33 13.44
CA HIS A 294 16.56 -3.17 13.86
C HIS A 294 16.46 -2.35 15.15
N SER A 295 15.42 -1.52 15.25
CA SER A 295 15.05 -0.83 16.50
C SER A 295 14.73 -1.83 17.60
N ILE A 296 14.84 -1.42 18.86
CA ILE A 296 14.49 -2.25 20.02
C ILE A 296 13.03 -2.73 19.89
N GLU A 297 12.11 -1.83 19.53
CA GLU A 297 10.70 -2.14 19.27
C GLU A 297 10.50 -3.20 18.16
N SER A 298 11.24 -3.09 17.05
CA SER A 298 11.16 -4.09 15.97
C SER A 298 11.72 -5.45 16.40
N LYS A 299 12.78 -5.46 17.21
CA LYS A 299 13.32 -6.69 17.81
C LYS A 299 12.30 -7.33 18.75
N ILE A 300 11.55 -6.52 19.52
CA ILE A 300 10.47 -7.01 20.40
C ILE A 300 9.37 -7.68 19.56
N ARG A 301 8.86 -7.01 18.53
CA ARG A 301 7.86 -7.60 17.62
C ARG A 301 8.34 -8.90 16.98
N MET A 302 9.60 -8.96 16.57
CA MET A 302 10.19 -10.21 16.04
C MET A 302 10.26 -11.30 17.10
N ILE A 303 10.58 -10.97 18.36
CA ILE A 303 10.58 -11.94 19.46
C ILE A 303 9.16 -12.46 19.72
N GLU A 304 8.17 -11.59 19.76
CA GLU A 304 6.75 -11.93 19.92
C GLU A 304 6.24 -12.81 18.78
N ALA A 305 6.56 -12.46 17.53
CA ALA A 305 6.15 -13.23 16.35
C ALA A 305 6.83 -14.61 16.27
N ASN A 306 8.09 -14.71 16.73
CA ASN A 306 8.84 -15.96 16.73
C ASN A 306 8.58 -16.81 17.98
N SER A 307 7.98 -16.25 19.03
CA SER A 307 7.70 -16.98 20.24
C SER A 307 6.46 -17.85 20.07
N ALA A 308 6.67 -19.16 19.93
CA ALA A 308 5.60 -20.13 19.72
C ALA A 308 4.64 -20.27 20.90
N TYR A 309 5.12 -20.02 22.14
CA TYR A 309 4.34 -20.21 23.36
C TYR A 309 4.66 -19.12 24.39
N SER A 310 3.69 -18.24 24.61
CA SER A 310 3.69 -17.28 25.70
C SER A 310 3.73 -17.98 27.06
N VAL A 311 4.32 -17.32 28.05
CA VAL A 311 4.41 -17.83 29.43
C VAL A 311 3.63 -16.93 30.36
N TYR A 312 2.60 -17.49 30.95
CA TYR A 312 1.75 -16.88 31.95
C TYR A 312 2.38 -17.08 33.32
N VAL A 313 2.69 -16.00 34.01
CA VAL A 313 3.27 -16.01 35.35
C VAL A 313 2.19 -15.63 36.35
N TYR A 314 1.97 -16.49 37.33
CA TYR A 314 0.99 -16.29 38.39
C TYR A 314 1.67 -16.20 39.75
N ASN A 315 0.99 -15.60 40.73
CA ASN A 315 1.40 -15.68 42.14
C ASN A 315 0.98 -17.02 42.77
N SER A 316 1.24 -17.17 44.07
CA SER A 316 0.95 -18.40 44.82
C SER A 316 -0.54 -18.69 44.97
N PHE A 317 -1.39 -17.70 44.72
CA PHE A 317 -2.86 -17.82 44.70
C PHE A 317 -3.44 -17.96 43.29
N LYS A 318 -2.60 -18.27 42.29
CA LYS A 318 -3.00 -18.41 40.86
C LYS A 318 -3.63 -17.15 40.26
N LYS A 319 -3.31 -15.96 40.77
CA LYS A 319 -3.66 -14.67 40.16
C LYS A 319 -2.62 -14.29 39.11
N LEU A 320 -3.06 -13.97 37.90
CA LEU A 320 -2.18 -13.65 36.76
C LEU A 320 -1.41 -12.34 37.03
N LEU A 321 -0.08 -12.45 37.04
CA LEU A 321 0.81 -11.30 37.26
C LEU A 321 1.19 -10.66 35.92
N VAL A 322 1.83 -11.42 35.04
CA VAL A 322 2.41 -10.92 33.79
C VAL A 322 2.49 -12.04 32.76
N ILE A 323 2.51 -11.67 31.48
CA ILE A 323 2.68 -12.59 30.36
C ILE A 323 3.99 -12.27 29.67
N PHE A 324 4.88 -13.27 29.58
CA PHE A 324 6.11 -13.17 28.80
C PHE A 324 5.91 -13.77 27.41
N PRO A 325 6.60 -13.25 26.37
CA PRO A 325 6.47 -13.79 25.03
C PRO A 325 7.00 -15.22 24.92
N SER A 326 8.07 -15.57 25.65
CA SER A 326 8.62 -16.94 25.61
C SER A 326 9.29 -17.37 26.91
N VAL A 327 9.42 -18.69 27.09
CA VAL A 327 10.21 -19.30 28.18
C VAL A 327 11.66 -18.83 28.14
N LEU A 328 12.24 -18.65 26.94
CA LEU A 328 13.60 -18.17 26.78
C LEU A 328 13.77 -16.72 27.24
N THR A 329 12.79 -15.86 26.93
CA THR A 329 12.77 -14.47 27.39
C THR A 329 12.73 -14.41 28.92
N LEU A 330 11.81 -15.17 29.52
CA LEU A 330 11.71 -15.28 30.97
C LEU A 330 13.03 -15.79 31.56
N ALA A 331 13.55 -16.93 31.07
CA ALA A 331 14.78 -17.55 31.56
C ALA A 331 15.98 -16.59 31.62
N LYS A 332 16.16 -15.75 30.59
CA LYS A 332 17.22 -14.74 30.55
C LYS A 332 17.04 -13.67 31.62
N LEU A 333 15.81 -13.16 31.81
CA LEU A 333 15.52 -12.11 32.80
C LEU A 333 15.71 -12.62 34.25
N ILE A 334 15.21 -13.81 34.54
CA ILE A 334 15.30 -14.41 35.89
C ILE A 334 16.54 -15.29 36.10
N LYS A 335 17.54 -15.15 35.21
CA LYS A 335 18.83 -15.86 35.24
C LYS A 335 18.69 -17.36 35.56
N SER A 336 17.70 -18.01 34.94
CA SER A 336 17.35 -19.41 35.19
C SER A 336 17.64 -20.28 33.97
N ASN A 337 17.86 -21.57 34.21
CA ASN A 337 18.10 -22.52 33.14
C ASN A 337 16.79 -22.83 32.38
N HIS A 338 16.80 -22.69 31.06
CA HIS A 338 15.62 -22.87 30.20
C HIS A 338 14.97 -24.26 30.36
N PRO A 339 15.69 -25.39 30.19
CA PRO A 339 15.17 -26.72 30.49
C PRO A 339 14.47 -26.87 31.85
N THR A 340 14.98 -26.22 32.90
CA THR A 340 14.36 -26.26 34.23
C THR A 340 12.99 -25.61 34.22
N LEU A 341 12.84 -24.45 33.58
CA LEU A 341 11.53 -23.79 33.46
C LEU A 341 10.55 -24.63 32.63
N VAL A 342 11.02 -25.24 31.54
CA VAL A 342 10.20 -26.14 30.72
C VAL A 342 9.67 -27.32 31.53
N ASN A 343 10.51 -27.96 32.35
CA ASN A 343 10.08 -29.06 33.22
C ASN A 343 9.07 -28.59 34.26
N ILE A 344 9.29 -27.41 34.86
CA ILE A 344 8.38 -26.86 35.87
C ILE A 344 7.02 -26.51 35.27
N ILE A 345 6.98 -25.95 34.06
CA ILE A 345 5.74 -25.70 33.31
C ILE A 345 5.02 -27.01 33.02
N LYS A 346 5.75 -28.06 32.62
CA LYS A 346 5.20 -29.38 32.31
C LYS A 346 4.65 -30.10 33.54
N GLU A 347 5.34 -29.98 34.67
CA GLU A 347 4.95 -30.59 35.96
C GLU A 347 3.92 -29.74 36.72
N GLU A 348 3.65 -28.51 36.28
CA GLU A 348 2.76 -27.52 36.92
C GLU A 348 3.11 -27.22 38.39
N THR A 349 4.39 -27.33 38.75
CA THR A 349 4.85 -27.11 40.12
C THR A 349 5.16 -25.64 40.42
N ILE A 350 5.12 -25.27 41.70
CA ILE A 350 5.48 -23.92 42.13
C ILE A 350 6.97 -23.64 41.92
N PHE A 351 7.28 -22.60 41.16
CA PHE A 351 8.64 -22.11 40.92
C PHE A 351 9.10 -21.22 42.08
N ARG A 352 10.28 -21.50 42.63
CA ARG A 352 10.93 -20.75 43.72
C ARG A 352 10.01 -20.46 44.92
N GLY A 353 8.97 -21.28 45.10
CA GLY A 353 8.04 -21.22 46.22
C GLY A 353 7.02 -20.07 46.19
N GLU A 354 6.84 -19.36 45.08
CA GLU A 354 5.76 -18.35 44.95
C GLU A 354 5.07 -18.34 43.60
N TRP A 355 5.73 -18.72 42.51
CA TRP A 355 5.22 -18.44 41.17
C TRP A 355 4.79 -19.69 40.43
N TYR A 356 3.61 -19.69 39.82
CA TYR A 356 3.27 -20.70 38.82
C TYR A 356 3.62 -20.18 37.43
N LEU A 357 4.22 -21.05 36.61
CA LEU A 357 4.58 -20.77 35.23
C LEU A 357 3.77 -21.70 34.35
N ARG A 358 2.98 -21.16 33.41
CA ARG A 358 2.16 -21.94 32.49
C ARG A 358 2.32 -21.45 31.06
N ASN A 359 2.09 -22.33 30.11
CA ASN A 359 1.94 -22.00 28.68
C ASN A 359 0.46 -21.85 28.25
N ILE A 360 -0.47 -22.34 29.08
CA ILE A 360 -1.92 -22.24 28.88
C ILE A 360 -2.52 -21.51 30.09
N PRO A 361 -3.32 -20.46 29.88
CA PRO A 361 -3.90 -19.70 30.99
C PRO A 361 -4.86 -20.56 31.81
N TYR A 362 -5.02 -20.27 33.10
CA TYR A 362 -6.09 -20.87 33.92
C TYR A 362 -7.47 -20.44 33.44
N ASN A 363 -7.64 -19.15 33.14
CA ASN A 363 -8.85 -18.58 32.58
C ASN A 363 -8.48 -17.56 31.49
N ILE A 364 -9.20 -17.64 30.36
CA ILE A 364 -8.97 -16.80 29.18
C ILE A 364 -9.36 -15.34 29.44
N SER A 365 -10.30 -15.09 30.35
CA SER A 365 -10.74 -13.73 30.70
C SER A 365 -9.82 -13.02 31.69
N ASP A 366 -8.80 -13.70 32.24
CA ASP A 366 -7.91 -13.09 33.23
C ASP A 366 -7.05 -12.01 32.60
N THR A 367 -7.09 -10.81 33.19
CA THR A 367 -6.21 -9.70 32.82
C THR A 367 -4.96 -9.71 33.69
N PRO A 368 -3.75 -9.59 33.11
CA PRO A 368 -2.52 -9.52 33.88
C PRO A 368 -2.49 -8.24 34.71
N LEU A 369 -2.01 -8.34 35.95
CA LEU A 369 -1.82 -7.18 36.84
C LEU A 369 -0.75 -6.21 36.31
N ILE A 370 0.25 -6.74 35.61
CA ILE A 370 1.33 -5.99 35.00
C ILE A 370 1.12 -6.04 33.48
N SER A 371 0.89 -4.87 32.89
CA SER A 371 0.53 -4.75 31.47
C SER A 371 1.70 -5.04 30.51
N HIS A 372 2.93 -4.72 30.89
CA HIS A 372 4.10 -4.82 30.02
C HIS A 372 5.35 -5.36 30.73
N ILE A 373 6.11 -6.20 30.04
CA ILE A 373 7.35 -6.81 30.56
C ILE A 373 8.49 -5.81 30.82
N TYR A 374 8.39 -4.60 30.26
CA TYR A 374 9.35 -3.50 30.41
C TYR A 374 8.90 -2.46 31.44
N SER A 375 7.81 -2.72 32.15
CA SER A 375 7.35 -1.83 33.21
C SER A 375 8.20 -1.98 34.46
N LYS A 376 8.23 -0.94 35.29
CA LYS A 376 8.99 -0.92 36.55
C LYS A 376 8.49 -1.99 37.53
N GLU A 377 7.20 -2.29 37.50
CA GLU A 377 6.56 -3.35 38.27
C GLU A 377 7.06 -4.73 37.84
N CYS A 378 7.26 -4.95 36.53
CA CYS A 378 7.85 -6.19 36.04
C CYS A 378 9.32 -6.33 36.45
N GLU A 379 10.09 -5.24 36.43
CA GLU A 379 11.47 -5.24 36.90
C GLU A 379 11.56 -5.64 38.38
N GLN A 380 10.69 -5.08 39.23
CA GLN A 380 10.57 -5.44 40.65
C GLN A 380 10.23 -6.92 40.84
N LEU A 381 9.25 -7.44 40.09
CA LEU A 381 8.87 -8.85 40.11
C LEU A 381 10.06 -9.76 39.72
N VAL A 382 10.80 -9.41 38.67
CA VAL A 382 11.99 -10.16 38.24
C VAL A 382 13.09 -10.14 39.31
N GLU A 383 13.27 -9.02 40.00
CA GLU A 383 14.21 -8.91 41.11
C GLU A 383 13.81 -9.79 42.30
N GLU A 384 12.53 -9.82 42.66
CA GLU A 384 11.99 -10.71 43.72
C GLU A 384 12.16 -12.19 43.37
N ILE A 385 11.88 -12.56 42.12
CA ILE A 385 12.12 -13.91 41.61
C ILE A 385 13.60 -14.25 41.78
N ASN A 386 14.51 -13.36 41.37
CA ASN A 386 15.96 -13.53 41.49
C ASN A 386 16.45 -13.65 42.94
N LYS A 387 15.90 -12.86 43.86
CA LYS A 387 16.18 -12.99 45.31
C LYS A 387 15.78 -14.35 45.88
N SER A 388 14.78 -15.00 45.29
CA SER A 388 14.30 -16.33 45.69
C SER A 388 15.02 -17.49 44.99
N SER A 389 16.16 -17.25 44.33
CA SER A 389 16.87 -18.26 43.53
C SER A 389 17.42 -19.45 44.31
N HIS A 390 17.69 -19.29 45.60
CA HIS A 390 18.12 -20.36 46.51
C HIS A 390 16.99 -21.32 46.88
N ILE A 391 15.74 -20.90 46.74
CA ILE A 391 14.56 -21.68 47.08
C ILE A 391 14.26 -22.66 45.94
N ARG A 392 14.59 -23.95 46.15
CA ARG A 392 14.21 -25.02 45.20
C ARG A 392 12.77 -25.47 45.37
N LYS A 393 12.35 -25.66 46.63
CA LYS A 393 10.99 -26.13 46.97
C LYS A 393 10.61 -25.64 48.36
N ALA A 394 9.83 -24.57 48.42
CA ALA A 394 9.31 -24.03 49.66
C ALA A 394 8.29 -24.98 50.29
N VAL A 395 8.11 -24.88 51.61
CA VAL A 395 7.10 -25.63 52.36
C VAL A 395 6.20 -24.63 53.06
N PHE A 396 4.90 -24.73 52.80
CA PHE A 396 3.87 -23.99 53.49
C PHE A 396 3.35 -24.84 54.65
N VAL A 397 3.20 -24.19 55.80
CA VAL A 397 2.74 -24.84 57.05
C VAL A 397 1.48 -24.15 57.52
N TYR A 398 0.51 -24.97 57.88
CA TYR A 398 -0.79 -24.57 58.38
C TYR A 398 -1.09 -25.27 59.69
N ASP A 399 -2.01 -24.72 60.48
CA ASP A 399 -2.58 -25.45 61.62
C ASP A 399 -3.56 -26.53 61.13
N ILE A 400 -4.10 -27.31 62.07
CA ILE A 400 -5.10 -28.36 61.76
C ILE A 400 -6.41 -27.79 61.18
N ASN A 401 -6.70 -26.52 61.44
CA ASN A 401 -7.86 -25.79 60.94
C ASN A 401 -7.59 -25.13 59.58
N ARG A 402 -6.42 -25.37 58.98
CA ARG A 402 -5.93 -24.77 57.72
C ARG A 402 -5.61 -23.27 57.79
N ASN A 403 -5.47 -22.68 58.97
CA ASN A 403 -4.94 -21.32 59.10
C ASN A 403 -3.46 -21.29 58.74
N PHE A 404 -3.05 -20.35 57.92
CA PHE A 404 -1.67 -20.20 57.48
C PHE A 404 -0.75 -19.80 58.65
N ILE A 405 0.26 -20.62 58.93
CA ILE A 405 1.26 -20.35 59.98
C ILE A 405 2.47 -19.67 59.38
N GLY A 406 2.97 -20.19 58.27
CA GLY A 406 4.16 -19.63 57.66
C GLY A 406 4.68 -20.40 56.45
N LYS A 407 5.55 -19.73 55.71
CA LYS A 407 6.29 -20.27 54.58
C LYS A 407 7.75 -20.42 54.97
N TYR A 408 8.31 -21.60 54.69
CA TYR A 408 9.72 -21.89 54.87
C TYR A 408 10.39 -22.13 53.51
N GLU A 409 11.64 -21.68 53.37
CA GLU A 409 12.44 -21.84 52.14
C GLU A 409 12.67 -23.32 51.73
N GLY A 410 12.48 -24.25 52.68
CA GLY A 410 12.46 -25.68 52.43
C GLY A 410 12.25 -26.49 53.70
N VAL A 411 12.23 -27.82 53.56
CA VAL A 411 11.97 -28.77 54.66
C VAL A 411 12.94 -28.63 55.83
N MET A 412 14.20 -28.24 55.57
CA MET A 412 15.20 -28.02 56.61
C MET A 412 14.90 -26.77 57.45
N GLY A 413 14.37 -25.71 56.83
CA GLY A 413 13.92 -24.51 57.52
C GLY A 413 12.75 -24.82 58.45
N ALA A 414 11.75 -25.55 57.93
CA ALA A 414 10.61 -26.02 58.72
C ALA A 414 11.04 -26.97 59.86
N GLN A 415 12.02 -27.85 59.63
CA GLN A 415 12.59 -28.71 60.69
C GLN A 415 13.14 -27.88 61.85
N ARG A 416 13.93 -26.84 61.58
CA ARG A 416 14.52 -25.99 62.64
C ARG A 416 13.44 -25.27 63.44
N ALA A 417 12.40 -24.78 62.78
CA ALA A 417 11.31 -24.04 63.41
C ALA A 417 10.40 -24.96 64.26
N LEU A 418 10.01 -26.12 63.73
CA LEU A 418 8.99 -26.98 64.33
C LEU A 418 9.57 -28.16 65.11
N LYS A 419 10.89 -28.38 65.06
CA LYS A 419 11.58 -29.54 65.65
C LYS A 419 11.02 -30.89 65.17
N ILE A 420 10.56 -30.95 63.92
CA ILE A 420 10.06 -32.16 63.24
C ILE A 420 11.10 -32.59 62.20
N SER A 421 11.36 -33.90 62.07
CA SER A 421 12.32 -34.43 61.08
C SER A 421 11.95 -33.99 59.66
N HIS A 422 12.94 -33.49 58.91
CA HIS A 422 12.76 -33.05 57.52
C HIS A 422 12.20 -34.16 56.61
N SER A 423 12.53 -35.43 56.90
CA SER A 423 12.00 -36.59 56.15
C SER A 423 10.49 -36.74 56.34
N THR A 424 10.01 -36.55 57.57
CA THR A 424 8.59 -36.51 57.91
C THR A 424 7.92 -35.35 57.19
N ILE A 425 8.44 -34.13 57.33
CA ILE A 425 7.88 -32.94 56.67
C ILE A 425 7.79 -33.16 55.16
N LYS A 426 8.85 -33.72 54.53
CA LYS A 426 8.88 -34.03 53.10
C LYS A 426 7.77 -34.99 52.69
N ASN A 427 7.55 -36.07 53.44
CA ASN A 427 6.54 -37.07 53.10
C ASN A 427 5.13 -36.53 53.28
N TYR A 428 4.86 -35.83 54.37
CA TYR A 428 3.55 -35.22 54.63
C TYR A 428 3.25 -34.06 53.67
N ALA A 429 4.24 -33.25 53.30
CA ALA A 429 4.09 -32.17 52.31
C ALA A 429 3.74 -32.68 50.90
N LYS A 430 4.17 -33.89 50.52
CA LYS A 430 3.80 -34.50 49.24
C LYS A 430 2.32 -34.87 49.18
N VAL A 431 1.75 -35.31 50.30
CA VAL A 431 0.36 -35.79 50.38
C VAL A 431 -0.60 -34.72 50.91
N GLY A 432 -0.10 -33.54 51.30
CA GLY A 432 -0.91 -32.52 51.98
C GLY A 432 -1.42 -32.97 53.36
N GLY A 433 -0.66 -33.84 54.04
CA GLY A 433 -1.11 -34.52 55.26
C GLY A 433 -0.82 -33.75 56.54
N ALA A 434 -1.56 -34.09 57.60
CA ALA A 434 -1.36 -33.53 58.93
C ALA A 434 -0.39 -34.39 59.78
N TYR A 435 0.52 -33.74 60.50
CA TYR A 435 1.39 -34.39 61.48
C TYR A 435 1.66 -33.46 62.67
N LYS A 436 1.48 -33.95 63.90
CA LYS A 436 1.65 -33.20 65.15
C LYS A 436 0.91 -31.84 65.16
N GLY A 437 -0.32 -31.81 64.65
CA GLY A 437 -1.16 -30.61 64.62
C GLY A 437 -0.85 -29.62 63.49
N TYR A 438 0.08 -29.95 62.60
CA TYR A 438 0.44 -29.12 61.45
C TYR A 438 0.11 -29.81 60.14
N ILE A 439 -0.40 -29.05 59.16
CA ILE A 439 -0.53 -29.50 57.78
C ILE A 439 0.64 -28.94 56.97
N PHE A 440 1.30 -29.82 56.24
CA PHE A 440 2.42 -29.45 55.36
C PHE A 440 1.99 -29.51 53.91
N SER A 441 2.36 -28.51 53.11
CA SER A 441 2.08 -28.50 51.67
C SER A 441 3.23 -27.87 50.90
N TYR A 442 3.46 -28.37 49.68
CA TYR A 442 4.35 -27.71 48.70
C TYR A 442 3.65 -26.62 47.89
N GLU A 443 2.32 -26.60 47.93
CA GLU A 443 1.49 -25.60 47.29
C GLU A 443 0.80 -24.76 48.35
N ARG A 444 0.53 -23.50 48.02
CA ARG A 444 -0.26 -22.65 48.89
C ARG A 444 -1.72 -23.09 48.80
N LEU A 445 -2.27 -23.55 49.92
CA LEU A 445 -3.69 -23.83 50.06
C LEU A 445 -4.45 -22.50 50.01
N ALA A 446 -5.56 -22.47 49.27
CA ALA A 446 -6.53 -21.40 49.35
C ALA A 446 -7.23 -21.48 50.72
N ASP A 447 -7.46 -20.32 51.33
CA ASP A 447 -8.22 -20.19 52.57
C ASP A 447 -9.69 -20.56 52.35
#